data_AF-A0A416Z9K8-F1
#
_entry.id   AF-A0A416Z9K8-F1
#
_cell.length_a   1.000
_cell.length_b   1.000
_cell.length_c   1.000
_cell.angle_alpha   90.00
_cell.angle_beta   90.00
_cell.angle_gamma   90.00
#
_symmetry.space_group_name_H-M   'P 1'
#
loop_
_entity.id
_entity.type
_entity.pdbx_description
1 polymer ?
#
loop_
_entity_poly.entity_id
_entity_poly.type
_entity_poly.pdbx_seq_one_letter_code
_entity_poly.pdbx_strand_id
1 'polypeptide(L)'
;MSLRRKIYEVIEVADKDDRDSLIYDRFMLVCIAAVCVLAGGYIALSALIMFQVEPDSFDTFFDAIYWAVVTLTTVGYGDIYPTSEIGRIVSMMSSFMGIAIVALPTGIITAGYMRELSREKWD
;
A
#
# COMPACT_ATOMS: atom_id res chain seq x y z
N MET A 1 -2.36 32.56 -35.60
CA MET A 1 -1.43 31.65 -34.90
C MET A 1 -2.07 30.26 -34.93
N SER A 2 -1.50 29.30 -35.67
CA SER A 2 -2.26 28.11 -36.10
C SER A 2 -2.39 27.06 -34.97
N LEU A 3 -3.57 26.44 -34.91
CA LEU A 3 -4.00 25.44 -33.93
C LEU A 3 -2.98 24.31 -33.69
N ARG A 4 -2.16 23.99 -34.71
CA ARG A 4 -1.06 23.03 -34.58
C ARG A 4 -0.04 23.42 -33.51
N ARG A 5 0.28 24.70 -33.37
CA ARG A 5 1.31 25.17 -32.41
C ARG A 5 0.87 24.95 -30.96
N LYS A 6 -0.43 25.16 -30.66
CA LYS A 6 -1.01 24.86 -29.33
C LYS A 6 -1.00 23.36 -29.00
N ILE A 7 -1.20 22.50 -30.00
CA ILE A 7 -1.18 21.05 -29.80
C ILE A 7 0.25 20.58 -29.46
N TYR A 8 1.28 21.14 -30.11
CA TYR A 8 2.68 20.83 -29.76
C TYR A 8 3.04 21.33 -28.36
N GLU A 9 2.62 22.54 -27.98
CA GLU A 9 2.88 23.11 -26.65
C GLU A 9 2.26 22.26 -25.52
N VAL A 10 1.05 21.73 -25.73
CA VAL A 10 0.39 20.80 -24.78
C VAL A 10 1.07 19.43 -24.72
N ILE A 11 1.63 18.94 -25.83
CA ILE A 11 2.40 17.69 -25.85
C ILE A 11 3.79 17.89 -25.22
N GLU A 12 4.36 19.08 -25.36
CA GLU A 12 5.66 19.47 -24.79
C GLU A 12 5.55 19.74 -23.29
N VAL A 13 4.37 20.04 -22.73
CA VAL A 13 4.16 20.09 -21.26
C VAL A 13 4.11 18.69 -20.62
N ALA A 14 4.01 17.63 -21.41
CA ALA A 14 4.39 16.28 -21.00
C ALA A 14 5.91 16.06 -21.20
N ASP A 15 6.71 17.08 -20.89
CA ASP A 15 8.15 17.01 -20.93
C ASP A 15 8.63 16.01 -19.88
N LYS A 16 9.13 14.89 -20.36
CA LYS A 16 9.79 13.87 -19.54
C LYS A 16 11.17 14.35 -19.06
N ASP A 17 11.62 15.55 -19.46
CA ASP A 17 12.88 16.20 -19.10
C ASP A 17 12.74 17.24 -17.96
N ASP A 18 11.58 17.34 -17.32
CA ASP A 18 11.44 18.10 -16.08
C ASP A 18 12.04 17.30 -14.90
N ARG A 19 13.22 17.72 -14.42
CA ARG A 19 13.93 17.07 -13.30
C ARG A 19 13.04 16.87 -12.09
N ASP A 20 12.10 17.78 -11.86
CA ASP A 20 11.18 17.75 -10.73
C ASP A 20 10.17 16.60 -10.88
N SER A 21 9.61 16.38 -12.08
CA SER A 21 8.76 15.22 -12.40
C SER A 21 9.49 13.89 -12.15
N LEU A 22 10.76 13.79 -12.58
CA LEU A 22 11.58 12.59 -12.37
C LEU A 22 11.85 12.31 -10.87
N ILE A 23 12.02 13.36 -10.07
CA ILE A 23 12.18 13.25 -8.62
C ILE A 23 10.89 12.76 -7.96
N TYR A 24 9.72 13.23 -8.41
CA TYR A 24 8.42 12.75 -7.90
C TYR A 24 8.17 11.28 -8.24
N ASP A 25 8.45 10.86 -9.48
CA ASP A 25 8.35 9.46 -9.88
C ASP A 25 9.27 8.58 -9.03
N ARG A 26 10.53 8.98 -8.84
CA ARG A 26 11.50 8.27 -8.00
C ARG A 26 11.05 8.20 -6.55
N PHE A 27 10.55 9.30 -5.99
CA PHE A 27 10.05 9.37 -4.63
C PHE A 27 8.83 8.47 -4.44
N MET A 28 7.85 8.55 -5.36
CA MET A 28 6.65 7.71 -5.34
C MET A 28 7.01 6.22 -5.42
N LEU A 29 7.93 5.84 -6.31
CA LEU A 29 8.42 4.46 -6.42
C LEU A 29 9.07 3.98 -5.11
N VAL A 30 9.89 4.81 -4.47
CA VAL A 30 10.51 4.47 -3.18
C VAL A 30 9.46 4.29 -2.09
N CYS A 31 8.45 5.16 -2.03
CA CYS A 31 7.39 5.02 -1.04
C CYS A 31 6.52 3.78 -1.28
N ILE A 32 6.16 3.47 -2.53
CA ILE A 32 5.42 2.25 -2.88
C ILE A 32 6.26 1.02 -2.49
N ALA A 33 7.55 1.00 -2.84
CA ALA A 33 8.45 -0.08 -2.46
C ALA A 33 8.54 -0.24 -0.93
N ALA A 34 8.63 0.87 -0.18
CA ALA A 34 8.64 0.85 1.27
C ALA A 34 7.34 0.26 1.84
N VAL A 35 6.17 0.62 1.30
CA VAL A 35 4.89 0.04 1.71
C VAL A 35 4.84 -1.46 1.40
N CYS A 36 5.31 -1.90 0.23
CA CYS A 36 5.39 -3.32 -0.11
C CYS A 36 6.30 -4.09 0.84
N VAL A 37 7.45 -3.52 1.22
CA VAL A 37 8.38 -4.11 2.18
C VAL A 37 7.75 -4.19 3.57
N LEU A 38 7.07 -3.13 4.03
CA LEU A 38 6.36 -3.12 5.31
C LEU A 38 5.22 -4.15 5.33
N ALA A 39 4.43 -4.24 4.26
CA ALA A 39 3.38 -5.23 4.09
C ALA A 39 3.94 -6.66 4.12
N GLY A 40 4.98 -6.95 3.35
CA GLY A 40 5.63 -8.26 3.32
C GLY A 40 6.26 -8.63 4.68
N GLY A 41 6.92 -7.68 5.34
CA GLY A 41 7.47 -7.86 6.68
C GLY A 41 6.40 -8.14 7.73
N TYR A 42 5.29 -7.39 7.69
CA TYR A 42 4.14 -7.65 8.55
C TYR A 42 3.51 -9.02 8.30
N ILE A 43 3.31 -9.42 7.04
CA ILE A 43 2.74 -10.73 6.68
C ILE A 43 3.64 -11.84 7.22
N ALA A 44 4.95 -11.77 6.98
CA ALA A 44 5.89 -12.77 7.45
C ALA A 44 5.92 -12.84 8.99
N LEU A 45 5.96 -11.69 9.67
CA LEU A 45 6.01 -11.63 11.13
C LEU A 45 4.71 -12.16 11.77
N SER A 46 3.55 -11.72 11.29
CA SER A 46 2.26 -12.15 11.81
C SER A 46 2.00 -13.63 11.54
N ALA A 47 2.36 -14.14 10.36
CA ALA A 47 2.30 -15.57 10.06
C ALA A 47 3.19 -16.40 11.00
N LEU A 48 4.43 -15.97 11.25
CA LEU A 48 5.34 -16.65 12.19
C LEU A 48 4.79 -16.67 13.62
N ILE A 49 4.27 -15.54 14.09
CA ILE A 49 3.67 -15.44 15.43
C ILE A 49 2.46 -16.36 15.54
N MET A 50 1.53 -16.29 14.58
CA MET A 50 0.32 -17.10 14.62
C MET A 50 0.59 -18.59 14.49
N PHE A 51 1.50 -18.98 13.61
CA PHE A 51 1.87 -20.39 13.46
C PHE A 51 2.46 -20.98 14.75
N GLN A 52 3.13 -20.16 15.57
CA GLN A 52 3.69 -20.58 16.86
C GLN A 52 2.68 -20.55 18.01
N VAL A 53 1.78 -19.57 18.02
CA VAL A 53 0.80 -19.33 19.11
C VAL A 53 -0.46 -20.19 18.93
N GLU A 54 -0.82 -20.53 17.70
CA GLU A 54 -2.06 -21.20 17.32
C GLU A 54 -1.79 -22.47 16.48
N PRO A 55 -1.04 -23.46 17.01
CA PRO A 55 -0.67 -24.65 16.24
C PRO A 55 -1.87 -25.49 15.78
N ASP A 56 -3.01 -25.40 16.47
CA ASP A 56 -4.24 -26.13 16.13
C ASP A 56 -5.18 -25.36 15.19
N SER A 57 -5.00 -24.04 15.03
CA SER A 57 -5.85 -23.20 14.16
C SER A 57 -5.27 -23.01 12.76
N PHE A 58 -3.98 -23.31 12.56
CA PHE A 58 -3.26 -23.16 11.29
C PHE A 58 -2.55 -24.47 10.92
N ASP A 59 -3.14 -25.26 10.00
CA ASP A 59 -2.61 -26.56 9.60
C ASP A 59 -1.23 -26.48 8.93
N THR A 60 -1.00 -25.43 8.14
CA THR A 60 0.28 -25.16 7.48
C THR A 60 0.74 -23.73 7.67
N PHE A 61 2.04 -23.50 7.51
CA PHE A 61 2.58 -22.13 7.51
C PHE A 61 2.00 -21.26 6.38
N PHE A 62 1.58 -21.89 5.27
CA PHE A 62 0.93 -21.19 4.18
C PHE A 62 -0.46 -20.65 4.59
N ASP A 63 -1.19 -21.37 5.42
CA ASP A 63 -2.48 -20.93 5.97
C ASP A 63 -2.31 -19.70 6.87
N ALA A 64 -1.22 -19.65 7.65
CA ALA A 64 -0.88 -18.49 8.46
C ALA A 64 -0.50 -17.26 7.60
N ILE A 65 0.23 -17.46 6.49
CA ILE A 65 0.50 -16.40 5.50
C ILE A 65 -0.81 -15.93 4.87
N TYR A 66 -1.67 -16.85 4.43
CA TYR A 66 -2.95 -16.55 3.83
C TYR A 66 -3.81 -15.71 4.78
N TRP A 67 -3.94 -16.12 6.03
CA TRP A 67 -4.65 -15.36 7.07
C TRP A 67 -4.06 -13.96 7.24
N ALA A 68 -2.73 -13.84 7.32
CA ALA A 68 -2.06 -12.55 7.45
C ALA A 68 -2.33 -11.63 6.26
N VAL A 69 -2.34 -12.17 5.03
CA VAL A 69 -2.66 -11.43 3.80
C VAL A 69 -4.10 -10.93 3.84
N VAL A 70 -5.08 -11.83 4.05
CA VAL A 70 -6.51 -11.44 4.03
C VAL A 70 -6.88 -10.50 5.18
N THR A 71 -6.16 -10.58 6.30
CA THR A 71 -6.28 -9.64 7.43
C THR A 71 -5.68 -8.28 7.08
N LEU A 72 -4.47 -8.25 6.51
CA LEU A 72 -3.81 -7.01 6.07
C LEU A 72 -4.66 -6.24 5.06
N THR A 73 -5.19 -6.96 4.08
CA THR A 73 -6.02 -6.40 3.01
C THR A 73 -7.44 -6.13 3.44
N THR A 74 -7.80 -6.38 4.71
CA THR A 74 -9.14 -6.19 5.28
C THR A 74 -10.24 -7.02 4.59
N VAL A 75 -9.87 -8.06 3.84
CA VAL A 75 -10.81 -8.95 3.15
C VAL A 75 -11.51 -9.85 4.17
N GLY A 76 -10.73 -10.49 5.05
CA GLY A 76 -11.23 -11.21 6.21
C GLY A 76 -12.32 -12.25 5.91
N TYR A 77 -12.04 -13.24 5.04
CA TYR A 77 -13.01 -14.29 4.69
C TYR A 77 -13.56 -15.06 5.90
N GLY A 78 -12.77 -15.19 6.98
CA GLY A 78 -13.18 -15.84 8.22
C GLY A 78 -13.22 -17.37 8.15
N ASP A 79 -12.63 -17.95 7.11
CA ASP A 79 -12.42 -19.38 6.92
C ASP A 79 -11.32 -19.93 7.84
N ILE A 80 -10.25 -19.16 8.03
CA ILE A 80 -9.18 -19.44 8.99
C ILE A 80 -9.06 -18.25 9.94
N TYR A 81 -9.02 -18.50 11.24
CA TYR A 81 -8.87 -17.45 12.25
C TYR A 81 -8.34 -18.03 13.57
N PRO A 82 -7.60 -17.24 14.36
CA PRO A 82 -7.11 -17.67 15.66
C PRO A 82 -8.25 -17.80 16.68
N THR A 83 -8.20 -18.87 17.47
CA THR A 83 -9.28 -19.20 18.42
C THR A 83 -8.91 -18.94 19.87
N SER A 84 -7.61 -18.95 20.21
CA SER A 84 -7.07 -18.66 21.54
C SER A 84 -7.23 -17.18 21.92
N GLU A 85 -7.21 -16.92 23.23
CA GLU A 85 -7.29 -15.55 23.76
C GLU A 85 -6.11 -14.68 23.28
N ILE A 86 -4.91 -15.25 23.25
CA ILE A 86 -3.70 -14.54 22.80
C ILE A 86 -3.78 -14.26 21.31
N GLY A 87 -4.15 -15.25 20.49
CA GLY A 87 -4.31 -15.08 19.05
C GLY A 87 -5.39 -14.05 18.69
N ARG A 88 -6.46 -13.94 19.48
CA ARG A 88 -7.46 -12.87 19.32
C ARG A 88 -6.89 -11.48 19.61
N ILE A 89 -6.08 -11.32 20.67
CA ILE A 89 -5.41 -10.04 20.97
C ILE A 89 -4.46 -9.66 19.84
N VAL A 90 -3.65 -10.61 19.35
CA VAL A 90 -2.76 -10.37 18.20
C VAL A 90 -3.59 -9.97 16.98
N SER A 91 -4.72 -10.61 16.72
CA SER A 91 -5.62 -10.26 15.61
C SER A 91 -6.18 -8.84 15.73
N MET A 92 -6.58 -8.41 16.92
CA MET A 92 -7.04 -7.03 17.14
C MET A 92 -5.94 -6.02 16.80
N MET A 93 -4.71 -6.26 17.26
CA MET A 93 -3.55 -5.43 16.91
C MET A 93 -3.23 -5.48 15.41
N SER A 94 -3.38 -6.65 14.82
CA SER A 94 -3.23 -6.92 13.39
C SER A 94 -4.13 -6.00 12.55
N SER A 95 -5.41 -5.89 12.92
CA SER A 95 -6.38 -5.04 12.23
C SER A 95 -6.00 -3.56 12.23
N PHE A 96 -5.48 -3.03 13.35
CA PHE A 96 -5.00 -1.63 13.39
C PHE A 96 -3.80 -1.42 12.47
N MET A 97 -2.89 -2.39 12.40
CA MET A 97 -1.71 -2.32 11.54
C MET A 97 -2.09 -2.34 10.05
N GLY A 98 -3.08 -3.15 9.66
CA GLY A 98 -3.58 -3.20 8.29
C GLY A 98 -4.08 -1.85 7.80
N ILE A 99 -4.89 -1.16 8.62
CA ILE A 99 -5.37 0.20 8.32
C ILE A 99 -4.20 1.17 8.14
N ALA A 100 -3.21 1.13 9.04
CA ALA A 100 -2.04 2.01 8.97
C ALA A 100 -1.23 1.80 7.68
N ILE A 101 -1.00 0.55 7.27
CA ILE A 101 -0.22 0.22 6.07
C ILE A 101 -0.97 0.66 4.80
N VAL A 102 -2.30 0.47 4.73
CA VAL A 102 -3.12 0.87 3.57
C VAL A 102 -3.31 2.39 3.47
N ALA A 103 -3.26 3.11 4.60
CA ALA A 103 -3.38 4.56 4.61
C ALA A 103 -2.18 5.28 3.95
N LEU A 104 -0.97 4.71 4.07
CA LEU A 104 0.26 5.30 3.51
C LEU A 104 0.22 5.53 1.98
N PRO A 105 -0.01 4.50 1.13
CA PRO A 105 -0.05 4.69 -0.32
C PRO A 105 -1.18 5.63 -0.74
N THR A 106 -2.33 5.56 -0.07
CA THR A 106 -3.49 6.44 -0.32
C THR A 106 -3.12 7.91 -0.09
N GLY A 107 -2.40 8.21 0.98
CA GLY A 107 -1.93 9.57 1.29
C GLY A 107 -0.94 10.11 0.25
N ILE A 108 -0.03 9.26 -0.24
CA ILE A 108 0.97 9.64 -1.25
C ILE A 108 0.30 9.96 -2.59
N ILE A 109 -0.62 9.12 -3.04
CA ILE A 109 -1.36 9.32 -4.31
C ILE A 109 -2.19 10.60 -4.23
N THR A 110 -2.89 10.81 -3.10
CA THR A 110 -3.71 12.01 -2.88
C THR A 110 -2.87 13.29 -2.93
N ALA A 111 -1.68 13.27 -2.30
CA ALA A 111 -0.77 14.41 -2.33
C ALA A 111 -0.25 14.71 -3.75
N GLY A 112 0.02 13.68 -4.55
CA GLY A 112 0.35 13.82 -5.97
C GLY A 112 -0.77 14.50 -6.76
N TYR A 113 -1.99 13.95 -6.66
CA TYR A 113 -3.16 14.46 -7.39
C TYR A 113 -3.52 15.91 -7.01
N MET A 114 -3.49 16.25 -5.71
CA MET A 114 -3.79 17.61 -5.23
C MET A 114 -2.83 18.67 -5.78
N ARG A 115 -1.60 18.29 -6.09
CA ARG A 115 -0.59 19.19 -6.65
C ARG A 115 -0.82 19.44 -8.15
N GLU A 116 -1.31 18.44 -8.85
CA GLU A 116 -1.62 18.56 -10.27
C GLU A 116 -2.81 19.49 -10.49
N LEU A 117 -3.86 19.33 -9.67
CA LEU A 117 -5.01 20.25 -9.64
C LEU A 117 -4.64 21.69 -9.27
N SER A 118 -3.67 21.88 -8.37
CA SER A 118 -3.23 23.23 -8.01
C SER A 118 -2.42 23.88 -9.13
N ARG A 119 -1.63 23.11 -9.88
CA ARG A 119 -0.87 23.59 -11.04
C ARG A 119 -1.79 24.02 -12.19
N GLU A 120 -2.83 23.24 -12.50
CA GLU A 120 -3.83 23.55 -13.53
C GLU A 120 -4.66 24.81 -13.22
N LYS A 121 -4.76 25.21 -11.94
CA LYS A 121 -5.53 26.40 -11.52
C LYS A 121 -4.79 27.73 -11.74
N TRP A 122 -3.48 27.68 -11.99
CA TRP A 122 -2.63 28.88 -12.14
C TRP A 122 -1.97 29.00 -13.52
N ASP A 123 -2.23 28.05 -14.42
CA ASP A 123 -1.95 28.12 -15.87
C ASP A 123 -3.22 28.54 -16.65
#